data_AF-A0A7W1SCL8-F1
#
_entry.id   AF-A0A7W1SCL8-F1
#
_cell.length_a   1.000
_cell.length_b   1.000
_cell.length_c   1.000
_cell.angle_alpha   90.00
_cell.angle_beta   90.00
_cell.angle_gamma   90.00
#
_symmetry.space_group_name_H-M   'P 1'
#
loop_
_entity.id
_entity.type
_entity.pdbx_description
1 polymer ?
#
loop_
_entity_poly.entity_id
_entity_poly.type
_entity_poly.pdbx_seq_one_letter_code
_entity_poly.pdbx_strand_id
1 'polypeptide(L)'
;MSAECRPGRARSRPLKLGFAVKTLGANGLKSNDSRRWQQHPHLRVSLKYLSRIIDYLEEHGIRMYRISSDLAPYVTHPDMSQFHGQIAECADELRALGR
;
A
#
# COMPACT_ATOMS: atom_id res chain seq x y z
N MET A 1 -27.06 40.93 -20.21
CA MET A 1 -27.20 39.98 -19.10
C MET A 1 -25.89 39.23 -18.97
N SER A 2 -24.97 39.74 -18.14
CA SER A 2 -23.66 39.13 -17.92
C SER A 2 -23.76 38.16 -16.74
N ALA A 3 -23.43 36.90 -16.97
CA ALA A 3 -23.35 35.90 -15.91
C ALA A 3 -21.95 35.96 -15.28
N GLU A 4 -21.85 36.56 -14.09
CA GLU A 4 -20.64 36.48 -13.27
C GLU A 4 -20.53 35.07 -12.67
N CYS A 5 -19.48 34.36 -13.10
CA CYS A 5 -19.04 33.11 -12.49
C CYS A 5 -18.48 33.43 -11.10
N ARG A 6 -19.22 33.11 -10.02
CA ARG A 6 -18.71 33.21 -8.65
C ARG A 6 -17.68 32.10 -8.40
N PRO A 7 -16.43 32.42 -8.03
CA PRO A 7 -15.48 31.39 -7.63
C PRO A 7 -15.92 30.78 -6.29
N GLY A 8 -16.32 29.50 -6.32
CA GLY A 8 -16.59 28.73 -5.12
C GLY A 8 -15.32 28.61 -4.28
N ARG A 9 -15.32 29.21 -3.08
CA ARG A 9 -14.22 29.07 -2.11
C ARG A 9 -14.14 27.62 -1.66
N ALA A 10 -13.26 26.83 -2.27
CA ALA A 10 -12.93 25.49 -1.79
C ALA A 10 -12.49 25.61 -0.32
N ARG A 11 -13.16 24.90 0.60
CA ARG A 11 -12.71 24.82 1.99
C ARG A 11 -11.29 24.26 1.98
N SER A 12 -10.32 25.06 2.44
CA SER A 12 -8.93 24.64 2.62
C SER A 12 -8.88 23.47 3.60
N ARG A 13 -8.93 22.24 3.08
CA ARG A 13 -8.60 21.07 3.90
C ARG A 13 -7.10 21.15 4.21
N PRO A 14 -6.67 20.87 5.44
CA PRO A 14 -5.25 20.78 5.76
C PRO A 14 -4.56 19.84 4.77
N LEU A 15 -3.40 20.27 4.25
CA LEU A 15 -2.57 19.41 3.41
C LEU A 15 -2.14 18.18 4.21
N LYS A 16 -2.09 17.02 3.54
CA LYS A 16 -1.62 15.77 4.12
C LYS A 16 -0.25 15.43 3.55
N LEU A 17 0.68 15.07 4.43
CA LEU A 17 1.98 14.54 4.04
C LEU A 17 1.85 13.06 3.64
N GLY A 18 2.62 12.67 2.63
CA GLY A 18 2.78 11.27 2.25
C GLY A 18 3.97 11.01 1.35
N PHE A 19 4.24 9.72 1.16
CA PHE A 19 5.29 9.25 0.25
C PHE A 19 4.87 7.93 -0.42
N ALA A 20 5.67 7.49 -1.38
CA ALA A 20 5.39 6.32 -2.17
C ALA A 20 6.40 5.19 -1.93
N VAL A 21 5.85 4.00 -1.61
CA VAL A 21 6.53 2.70 -1.64
C VAL A 21 7.68 2.54 -0.65
N LYS A 22 8.79 3.25 -0.83
CA LYS A 22 10.01 3.04 -0.03
C LYS A 22 9.96 3.87 1.26
N THR A 23 9.98 3.18 2.39
CA THR A 23 10.15 3.80 3.71
C THR A 23 11.62 3.74 4.10
N LEU A 24 12.35 4.84 3.93
CA LEU A 24 13.78 4.92 4.26
C LEU A 24 14.04 5.17 5.76
N GLY A 25 13.01 5.56 6.53
CA GLY A 25 13.07 5.62 7.99
C GLY A 25 13.15 4.23 8.63
N ALA A 26 13.43 4.20 9.95
CA ALA A 26 13.48 2.97 10.76
C ALA A 26 14.37 1.85 10.16
N ASN A 27 15.57 2.21 9.69
CA ASN A 27 16.55 1.31 9.05
C ASN A 27 16.07 0.65 7.74
N GLY A 28 15.11 1.25 7.04
CA GLY A 28 14.66 0.80 5.72
C GLY A 28 13.66 -0.35 5.82
N LEU A 29 12.37 -0.01 5.99
CA LEU A 29 11.30 -1.01 5.96
C LEU A 29 11.07 -1.47 4.52
N LYS A 30 11.08 -2.79 4.31
CA LYS A 30 10.68 -3.39 3.04
C LYS A 30 9.20 -3.10 2.78
N SER A 31 8.83 -2.93 1.51
CA SER A 31 7.45 -2.62 1.10
C SER A 31 6.66 -3.84 0.60
N ASN A 32 7.36 -4.90 0.19
CA ASN A 32 6.79 -6.14 -0.32
C ASN A 32 7.84 -7.27 -0.28
N ASP A 33 7.37 -8.50 -0.46
CA ASP A 33 8.23 -9.66 -0.69
C ASP A 33 8.85 -9.59 -2.09
N SER A 34 10.17 -9.39 -2.14
CA SER A 34 10.93 -9.27 -3.39
C SER A 34 11.73 -10.53 -3.74
N ARG A 35 11.45 -11.66 -3.06
CA ARG A 35 12.09 -12.94 -3.39
C ARG A 35 11.73 -13.34 -4.83
N ARG A 36 12.67 -14.04 -5.49
CA ARG A 36 12.44 -14.56 -6.85
C ARG A 36 11.37 -15.65 -6.80
N TRP A 37 10.63 -15.83 -7.90
CA TRP A 37 9.53 -16.80 -8.00
C TRP A 37 9.93 -18.23 -7.59
N GLN A 38 11.17 -18.66 -7.83
CA GLN A 38 11.67 -19.98 -7.40
C GLN A 38 11.65 -20.17 -5.87
N GLN A 39 11.65 -19.08 -5.10
CA GLN A 39 11.60 -19.09 -3.64
C GLN A 39 10.18 -18.91 -3.09
N HIS A 40 9.15 -19.03 -3.94
CA HIS A 40 7.74 -18.93 -3.57
C HIS A 40 7.43 -17.66 -2.73
N PRO A 41 7.60 -16.46 -3.30
CA PRO A 41 7.21 -15.21 -2.64
C PRO A 41 5.71 -15.20 -2.36
N HIS A 42 5.30 -14.53 -1.29
CA HIS A 42 3.92 -14.63 -0.82
C HIS A 42 3.36 -13.31 -0.25
N LEU A 43 2.10 -13.01 -0.56
CA LEU A 43 1.36 -11.83 -0.09
C LEU A 43 1.40 -11.70 1.44
N ARG A 44 1.23 -12.80 2.19
CA ARG A 44 1.34 -12.82 3.65
C ARG A 44 2.64 -12.18 4.18
N VAL A 45 3.77 -12.35 3.48
CA VAL A 45 5.04 -11.70 3.86
C VAL A 45 4.99 -10.21 3.60
N SER A 46 4.48 -9.80 2.43
CA SER A 46 4.24 -8.39 2.11
C SER A 46 3.29 -7.70 3.10
N LEU A 47 2.23 -8.38 3.57
CA LEU A 47 1.29 -7.83 4.56
C LEU A 47 1.95 -7.60 5.93
N LYS A 48 2.88 -8.47 6.36
CA LYS A 48 3.67 -8.24 7.58
C LYS A 48 4.52 -6.98 7.45
N TYR A 49 5.10 -6.73 6.28
CA TYR A 49 5.84 -5.51 6.01
C TYR A 49 4.92 -4.28 5.98
N LEU A 50 3.76 -4.39 5.34
CA LEU A 50 2.77 -3.31 5.28
C LEU A 50 2.27 -2.92 6.68
N SER A 51 2.01 -3.90 7.56
CA SER A 51 1.63 -3.64 8.96
C SER A 51 2.66 -2.74 9.64
N ARG A 52 3.95 -3.08 9.54
CA ARG A 52 5.02 -2.28 10.15
C ARG A 52 5.14 -0.89 9.54
N ILE A 53 4.82 -0.73 8.25
CA ILE A 53 4.78 0.58 7.61
C ILE A 53 3.60 1.39 8.14
N ILE A 54 2.43 0.79 8.35
CA ILE A 54 1.28 1.48 8.94
C ILE A 54 1.61 1.97 10.36
N ASP A 55 2.23 1.12 11.18
CA ASP A 55 2.69 1.50 12.52
C ASP A 55 3.65 2.70 12.46
N TYR A 56 4.63 2.67 11.53
CA TYR A 56 5.56 3.78 11.29
C TYR A 56 4.85 5.07 10.85
N LEU A 57 3.86 4.96 9.95
CA LEU A 57 3.09 6.11 9.46
C LEU A 57 2.29 6.75 10.60
N GLU A 58 1.70 5.93 11.47
CA GLU A 58 0.97 6.39 12.65
C GLU A 58 1.90 7.11 13.63
N GLU A 59 3.04 6.50 13.99
CA GLU A 59 4.04 7.08 14.88
C GLU A 59 4.52 8.46 14.43
N HIS A 60 4.67 8.66 13.11
CA HIS A 60 5.15 9.91 12.53
C HIS A 60 4.05 10.86 12.02
N GLY A 61 2.77 10.53 12.22
CA GLY A 61 1.65 11.37 11.78
C GLY A 61 1.51 11.51 10.25
N ILE A 62 2.03 10.56 9.48
CA ILE A 62 1.96 10.55 8.02
C ILE A 62 0.64 9.91 7.60
N ARG A 63 -0.19 10.65 6.86
CA ARG A 63 -1.59 10.26 6.59
C ARG A 63 -1.85 9.84 5.15
N MET A 64 -0.81 9.79 4.31
CA MET A 64 -0.89 9.29 2.94
C MET A 64 0.30 8.38 2.65
N TYR A 65 0.03 7.21 2.08
CA TYR A 65 1.06 6.27 1.66
C TYR A 65 0.60 5.53 0.41
N ARG A 66 1.46 5.48 -0.61
CA ARG A 66 1.21 4.66 -1.81
C ARG A 66 1.87 3.30 -1.63
N ILE A 67 1.03 2.27 -1.55
CA ILE A 67 1.46 0.87 -1.45
C ILE A 67 2.21 0.44 -2.73
N SER A 68 3.13 -0.51 -2.60
CA SER A 68 3.85 -1.11 -3.73
C SER A 68 2.87 -1.82 -4.68
N SER A 69 3.06 -1.66 -6.00
CA SER A 69 2.32 -2.45 -7.00
C SER A 69 2.65 -3.94 -6.92
N ASP A 70 3.84 -4.28 -6.42
CA ASP A 70 4.30 -5.67 -6.23
C ASP A 70 3.90 -6.23 -4.85
N LEU A 71 2.90 -5.65 -4.17
CA LEU A 71 2.44 -6.13 -2.87
C LEU A 71 2.05 -7.61 -2.92
N ALA A 72 1.37 -8.01 -3.99
CA ALA A 72 0.94 -9.38 -4.23
C ALA A 72 1.80 -10.00 -5.37
N PRO A 73 2.87 -10.73 -5.04
CA PRO A 73 3.85 -11.17 -6.03
C PRO A 73 3.22 -12.09 -7.08
N TYR A 74 3.40 -11.74 -8.36
CA TYR A 74 2.99 -12.56 -9.52
C TYR A 74 1.51 -12.94 -9.63
N VAL A 75 0.61 -12.35 -8.83
CA VAL A 75 -0.83 -12.70 -8.84
C VAL A 75 -1.47 -12.51 -10.21
N THR A 76 -1.00 -11.55 -11.00
CA THR A 76 -1.51 -11.26 -12.34
C THR A 76 -0.68 -11.88 -13.47
N HIS A 77 0.33 -12.68 -13.14
CA HIS A 77 1.22 -13.26 -14.15
C HIS A 77 0.50 -14.36 -14.94
N PRO A 78 0.49 -14.32 -16.29
CA PRO A 78 -0.30 -15.25 -17.11
C PRO A 78 0.11 -16.71 -16.91
N ASP A 79 1.41 -16.99 -16.89
CA ASP A 79 1.93 -18.37 -16.88
C ASP A 79 2.30 -18.89 -15.49
N MET A 80 1.95 -18.16 -14.42
CA MET A 80 2.31 -18.57 -13.04
C MET A 80 1.08 -18.70 -12.15
N SER A 81 0.20 -19.63 -12.52
CA SER A 81 -1.06 -19.89 -11.83
C SER A 81 -0.91 -20.29 -10.37
N GLN A 82 0.26 -20.84 -9.97
CA GLN A 82 0.57 -21.16 -8.58
C GLN A 82 0.53 -19.94 -7.64
N PHE A 83 0.61 -18.71 -8.17
CA PHE A 83 0.58 -17.49 -7.37
C PHE A 83 -0.80 -16.83 -7.32
N HIS A 84 -1.80 -17.28 -8.09
CA HIS A 84 -3.09 -16.59 -8.23
C HIS A 84 -3.96 -16.69 -6.97
N GLY A 85 -3.79 -17.73 -6.15
CA GLY A 85 -4.59 -17.99 -4.94
C GLY A 85 -4.29 -17.10 -3.73
N GLN A 86 -3.18 -16.37 -3.74
CA GLN A 86 -2.63 -15.67 -2.56
C GLN A 86 -3.61 -14.69 -1.89
N ILE A 87 -4.46 -14.01 -2.67
CA ILE A 87 -5.45 -13.06 -2.12
C ILE A 87 -6.49 -13.79 -1.27
N ALA A 88 -7.01 -14.91 -1.78
CA ALA A 88 -7.97 -15.73 -1.05
C ALA A 88 -7.35 -16.34 0.21
N GLU A 89 -6.11 -16.82 0.10
CA GLU A 89 -5.35 -17.39 1.21
C GLU A 89 -5.03 -16.38 2.33
N CYS A 90 -4.96 -15.09 2.01
CA CYS A 90 -4.68 -14.01 2.96
C CYS A 90 -5.92 -13.17 3.32
N ALA A 91 -7.13 -13.70 3.11
CA ALA A 91 -8.36 -12.92 3.29
C ALA A 91 -8.51 -12.36 4.72
N ASP A 92 -8.11 -13.12 5.74
CA ASP A 92 -8.23 -12.70 7.13
C ASP A 92 -7.19 -11.64 7.51
N GLU A 93 -5.95 -11.77 7.03
CA GLU A 93 -4.91 -10.75 7.24
C GLU A 93 -5.25 -9.43 6.53
N LEU A 94 -5.83 -9.51 5.32
CA LEU A 94 -6.32 -8.34 4.59
C LEU A 94 -7.46 -7.64 5.35
N ARG A 95 -8.41 -8.41 5.88
CA ARG A 95 -9.49 -7.88 6.73
C ARG A 95 -8.96 -7.22 8.00
N ALA A 96 -7.94 -7.80 8.63
CA ALA A 96 -7.33 -7.23 9.82
C ALA A 96 -6.65 -5.88 9.54
N LEU A 97 -5.95 -5.76 8.40
CA LEU A 97 -5.27 -4.53 7.99
C LEU A 97 -6.20 -3.39 7.55
N GLY A 98 -7.41 -3.71 7.08
CA GLY A 98 -8.37 -2.73 6.57
C GLY A 98 -9.32 -2.14 7.62
N ARG A 99 -9.17 -2.50 8.90
CA ARG A 99 -9.93 -1.93 10.01
C ARG A 99 -9.36 -0.58 10.43
#